data_AF-A0A402ADZ6-F1
#
_entry.id   AF-A0A402ADZ6-F1
#
_cell.length_a   1.000
_cell.length_b   1.000
_cell.length_c   1.000
_cell.angle_alpha   90.00
_cell.angle_beta   90.00
_cell.angle_gamma   90.00
#
_symmetry.space_group_name_H-M   'P 1'
#
loop_
_entity.id
_entity.type
_entity.pdbx_description
1 polymer ?
#
loop_
_entity_poly.entity_id
_entity_poly.type
_entity_poly.pdbx_seq_one_letter_code
_entity_poly.pdbx_strand_id
1 'polypeptide(L)' 'MKNRYYVQPLTEQVYLIRERTSTSGGPGPNDPIVRSFSVRHDAYMYAGKMNTGAVEPQTSTEKNRS' A
#
# COMPACT_ATOMS: atom_id res chain seq x y z
N MET A 1 -9.36 -4.00 12.54
CA MET A 1 -9.62 -4.08 11.08
C MET A 1 -8.31 -4.42 10.40
N LYS A 2 -8.26 -5.35 9.44
CA LYS A 2 -7.02 -5.66 8.72
C LYS A 2 -6.84 -4.64 7.60
N ASN A 3 -5.72 -3.93 7.61
CA ASN A 3 -5.36 -3.00 6.54
C ASN A 3 -5.18 -3.83 5.25
N ARG A 4 -5.84 -3.40 4.17
CA ARG A 4 -5.79 -4.08 2.87
C ARG A 4 -5.11 -3.18 1.87
N TYR A 5 -4.15 -3.72 1.14
CA TYR A 5 -3.34 -2.98 0.18
C TYR A 5 -3.68 -3.43 -1.24
N TYR A 6 -3.68 -2.50 -2.19
CA TYR A 6 -3.88 -2.82 -3.60
C TYR A 6 -2.91 -2.03 -4.49
N VAL A 7 -2.67 -2.58 -5.68
CA VAL A 7 -1.83 -1.96 -6.71
C VAL A 7 -2.71 -1.12 -7.63
N GLN A 8 -2.35 0.15 -7.82
CA GLN A 8 -2.91 1.03 -8.83
C GLN A 8 -1.85 1.31 -9.90
N PRO A 9 -1.98 0.74 -11.12
CA PRO A 9 -1.19 1.15 -12.27
C PRO A 9 -1.57 2.58 -12.67
N LEU A 10 -0.57 3.46 -12.78
CA LEU A 10 -0.74 4.81 -13.34
C LEU A 10 -0.28 4.88 -14.79
N THR A 11 0.85 4.25 -15.08
CA THR A 11 1.43 4.09 -16.41
C THR A 11 2.05 2.70 -16.50
N GLU A 12 2.59 2.34 -17.67
CA GLU A 12 3.30 1.06 -17.85
C GLU A 12 4.49 0.88 -16.90
N GLN A 13 5.05 1.99 -16.40
CA GLN A 13 6.26 2.01 -15.57
C GLN A 13 6.00 2.54 -14.16
N VAL A 14 4.76 2.88 -13.80
CA VAL A 14 4.46 3.47 -12.48
C VAL A 14 3.30 2.74 -11.83
N TYR A 15 3.60 2.07 -10.72
CA TYR A 15 2.66 1.30 -9.93
C TYR A 15 2.63 1.85 -8.51
N LEU A 16 1.47 2.28 -8.06
CA LEU A 16 1.26 2.79 -6.69
C LEU A 16 0.67 1.69 -5.80
N ILE A 17 1.11 1.65 -4.55
CA ILE A 17 0.47 0.88 -3.50
C ILE A 17 -0.41 1.83 -2.69
N ARG A 18 -1.69 1.50 -2.60
CA ARG A 18 -2.64 2.22 -1.77
C ARG A 18 -3.15 1.34 -0.65
N GLU A 19 -3.36 1.95 0.51
CA GLU A 19 -4.00 1.33 1.66
C GLU A 19 -5.49 1.63 1.64
N ARG A 20 -6.31 0.59 1.72
CA ARG A 20 -7.77 0.68 1.66
C ARG A 20 -8.30 1.12 3.01
N THR A 21 -8.88 2.31 3.05
CA THR A 21 -9.47 2.90 4.26
C THR A 21 -10.87 2.35 4.54
N SER A 22 -11.60 1.95 3.49
CA SER A 22 -12.95 1.41 3.63
C SER A 22 -12.99 -0.11 3.77
N THR A 23 -13.72 -0.60 4.77
CA THR A 23 -13.98 -2.03 4.95
C THR A 23 -15.02 -2.58 3.98
N SER A 24 -15.96 -1.76 3.52
CA SER A 24 -17.10 -2.15 2.67
C SER A 24 -17.04 -1.60 1.24
N GLY A 25 -16.38 -0.46 1.03
CA GLY A 25 -16.25 0.20 -0.29
C GLY A 25 -15.03 -0.27 -1.07
N GLY A 26 -15.08 -0.24 -2.41
CA GLY A 26 -13.96 -0.57 -3.30
C GLY A 26 -12.77 0.40 -3.19
N PRO A 27 -11.71 0.19 -3.99
CA PRO A 27 -10.59 1.13 -4.12
C PRO A 27 -11.08 2.56 -4.36
N GLY A 28 -10.63 3.50 -3.53
CA GLY A 28 -11.07 4.89 -3.57
C GLY A 28 -9.96 5.85 -3.99
N PRO A 29 -10.28 6.98 -4.65
CA PRO A 29 -9.28 8.01 -4.97
C PRO A 29 -8.64 8.64 -3.73
N ASN A 30 -9.32 8.55 -2.58
CA ASN A 30 -8.87 9.08 -1.29
C ASN A 30 -8.06 8.07 -0.48
N ASP A 31 -7.90 6.83 -0.94
CA ASP A 31 -7.07 5.84 -0.26
C ASP A 31 -5.60 6.28 -0.29
N PRO A 32 -4.90 6.35 0.86
CA PRO A 32 -3.55 6.89 0.93
C PRO A 32 -2.56 6.06 0.12
N ILE A 33 -1.63 6.77 -0.53
CA ILE A 33 -0.50 6.16 -1.22
C ILE A 33 0.58 5.86 -0.19
N VAL A 34 0.98 4.59 -0.11
CA VAL A 34 1.96 4.11 0.88
C VAL A 34 3.33 3.90 0.24
N ARG A 35 3.37 3.51 -1.04
CA ARG A 35 4.61 3.24 -1.77
C ARG A 35 4.42 3.30 -3.28
N SER A 36 5.49 3.46 -4.03
CA SER A 36 5.51 3.37 -5.50
C SER A 36 6.59 2.40 -5.98
N PHE A 37 6.36 1.80 -7.14
CA PHE A 37 7.26 0.86 -7.81
C PHE A 37 7.33 1.18 -9.29
N SER A 38 8.51 0.94 -9.89
CA SER A 38 8.70 0.97 -11.34
C SER A 38 8.47 -0.39 -12.02
N VAL A 39 8.53 -1.46 -11.23
CA VAL A 39 8.39 -2.84 -11.71
C VAL A 39 7.06 -3.41 -11.24
N ARG A 40 6.26 -3.90 -12.18
CA ARG A 40 4.95 -4.51 -11.90
C ARG A 40 5.07 -5.64 -10.88
N HIS A 41 5.99 -6.58 -11.13
CA HIS A 41 6.14 -7.78 -10.30
C HIS A 41 6.36 -7.43 -8.82
N ASP A 42 7.27 -6.48 -8.55
CA ASP A 42 7.61 -6.07 -7.18
C ASP A 42 6.42 -5.41 -6.47
N ALA A 43 5.64 -4.59 -7.19
CA ALA A 43 4.44 -3.96 -6.64
C ALA A 43 3.42 -5.00 -6.15
N TYR A 44 3.15 -6.02 -6.98
CA TYR A 44 2.21 -7.09 -6.64
C TYR A 44 2.74 -8.01 -5.53
N MET A 45 4.04 -8.32 -5.55
CA MET A 45 4.68 -9.08 -4.46
C MET A 45 4.61 -8.33 -3.13
N TYR A 46 4.84 -7.02 -3.13
CA TYR A 46 4.72 -6.19 -1.93
C TYR A 46 3.27 -6.16 -1.40
N ALA A 47 2.29 -5.85 -2.26
CA ALA A 47 0.89 -5.83 -1.85
C ALA A 47 0.42 -7.20 -1.32
N GLY A 48 0.84 -8.29 -1.97
CA GLY A 48 0.60 -9.66 -1.50
C GLY A 48 1.15 -9.89 -0.10
N LYS A 49 2.42 -9.59 0.12
CA LYS A 49 3.08 -9.72 1.44
C LYS A 49 2.37 -8.90 2.52
N MET A 50 1.99 -7.65 2.23
CA MET A 50 1.30 -6.79 3.20
C MET A 50 -0.10 -7.31 3.55
N ASN A 51 -0.81 -7.88 2.57
CA ASN A 51 -2.12 -8.47 2.79
C ASN A 51 -2.05 -9.81 3.56
N THR A 52 -0.99 -10.60 3.38
CA THR A 52 -0.77 -11.85 4.12
C THR A 52 -0.16 -11.62 5.50
N GLY A 53 0.61 -10.54 5.67
CA GLY A 53 1.39 -10.21 6.87
C GLY A 53 0.72 -9.19 7.81
N ALA A 54 -0.58 -8.91 7.68
CA ALA A 54 -1.34 -8.00 8.54
C ALA A 54 -1.58 -8.53 9.98
N VAL A 55 -0.54 -9.09 10.59
CA VAL A 55 -0.31 -9.11 12.03
C VAL A 55 1.09 -8.51 12.25
N GLU A 56 1.22 -7.20 12.04
CA GLU A 56 2.09 -6.33 12.84
C GLU A 56 1.86 -4.87 12.41
N PRO A 57 1.47 -3.97 13.33
CA PRO A 57 1.33 -2.56 13.03
C PRO A 57 2.71 -1.93 12.87
N GLN A 58 2.92 -1.23 11.75
CA GLN A 58 4.11 -0.40 11.54
C GLN A 58 4.10 0.75 12.55
N THR A 59 5.03 0.73 13.50
CA THR A 59 5.40 1.91 14.28
C THR A 59 6.13 2.89 13.36
N SER A 60 5.39 3.92 12.98
CA SER A 60 5.85 5.30 12.79
C SER A 60 7.37 5.52 12.82
N THR A 61 7.98 5.74 11.65
CA THR A 61 9.22 6.51 11.55
C THR A 61 8.91 7.98 11.83
N GLU A 62 8.79 8.30 13.11
CA GLU A 62 8.83 9.68 13.57
C GLU A 62 10.28 10.16 13.57
N LYS A 63 10.55 11.04 12.60
CA LYS A 63 11.78 11.77 12.39
C LYS A 63 12.09 12.64 13.61
N ASN A 64 12.90 12.14 14.55
CA ASN A 64 13.56 13.00 15.53
C ASN A 64 14.97 13.34 15.06
N ARG A 65 15.12 14.57 14.55
CA ARG A 65 16.40 15.28 14.50
C ARG A 65 16.64 15.87 15.89
N SER A 66 17.77 15.57 16.52
CA SER A 66 18.45 16.43 17.49
C SER A 66 19.93 16.16 17.40
#